data_AF-A0A2D4KQB8-F1
#
_entry.id   AF-A0A2D4KQB8-F1
#
_cell.length_a   1.000
_cell.length_b   1.000
_cell.length_c   1.000
_cell.angle_alpha   90.00
_cell.angle_beta   90.00
_cell.angle_gamma   90.00
#
_symmetry.space_group_name_H-M   'P 1'
#
loop_
_entity.id
_entity.type
_entity.pdbx_description
1 polymer ?
#
loop_
_entity_poly.entity_id
_entity_poly.type
_entity_poly.pdbx_seq_one_letter_code
_entity_poly.pdbx_strand_id
1 'polypeptide(L)'
;MAPKTVAISHGFSALLIIISMILSLMWAAKTQRVVPCQAPLQWEGRTVEYDHSSGRNIRAMVSYDSPNQRLRILEEKKRFIPCKKFFEYIYLYKDAVMYQIEQLTKLCSKISLSEPWDPYDIPDNSTYEDQYYIGGPGDQIMVHEWSDR
;
A
#
# COMPACT_ATOMS: atom_id res chain seq x y z
N MET A 1 -20.96 -59.55 50.39
CA MET A 1 -21.02 -58.15 49.96
C MET A 1 -20.21 -58.04 48.67
N ALA A 2 -20.86 -58.05 47.51
CA ALA A 2 -20.19 -57.98 46.21
C ALA A 2 -20.17 -56.52 45.70
N PRO A 3 -19.07 -56.05 45.08
CA PRO A 3 -18.98 -54.67 44.60
C PRO A 3 -19.74 -54.55 43.28
N LYS A 4 -20.57 -53.50 43.16
CA LYS A 4 -21.19 -53.14 41.88
C LYS A 4 -20.16 -52.37 41.06
N THR A 5 -19.63 -53.02 40.03
CA THR A 5 -18.79 -52.39 39.00
C THR A 5 -19.67 -51.45 38.18
N VAL A 6 -19.39 -50.15 38.24
CA VAL A 6 -20.05 -49.14 37.41
C VAL A 6 -19.49 -49.28 35.99
N ALA A 7 -20.31 -49.78 35.07
CA ALA A 7 -19.97 -49.85 33.65
C ALA A 7 -20.02 -48.43 33.05
N ILE A 8 -18.86 -47.88 32.75
CA ILE A 8 -18.73 -46.63 32.01
C ILE A 8 -19.12 -46.93 30.56
N SER A 9 -20.20 -46.30 30.09
CA SER A 9 -20.77 -46.56 28.77
C SER A 9 -19.89 -46.01 27.66
N HIS A 10 -19.60 -46.84 26.65
CA HIS A 10 -18.82 -46.48 25.46
C HIS A 10 -19.37 -45.25 24.69
N GLY A 11 -20.64 -44.87 24.92
CA GLY A 11 -21.27 -43.68 24.34
C GLY A 11 -20.76 -42.34 24.88
N PHE A 12 -20.27 -42.29 26.12
CA PHE A 12 -19.70 -41.05 26.70
C PHE A 12 -18.35 -40.67 26.05
N SER A 13 -17.55 -41.67 25.67
CA SER A 13 -16.25 -41.46 25.04
C SER A 13 -16.37 -40.94 23.60
N ALA A 14 -17.33 -41.45 22.82
CA ALA A 14 -17.58 -40.99 21.46
C ALA A 14 -18.08 -39.53 21.42
N LEU A 15 -18.94 -39.13 22.37
CA LEU A 15 -19.44 -37.76 22.47
C LEU A 15 -18.31 -36.76 22.79
N LEU A 16 -17.38 -37.13 23.69
CA LEU A 16 -16.22 -36.30 24.04
C LEU A 16 -15.24 -36.12 22.86
N ILE A 17 -15.05 -37.15 22.05
CA ILE A 17 -14.20 -37.09 20.84
C ILE A 17 -14.83 -36.17 19.79
N ILE A 18 -16.15 -36.26 19.58
CA ILE A 18 -16.88 -35.38 18.65
C ILE A 18 -16.83 -33.92 19.13
N ILE A 19 -17.03 -33.67 20.44
CA ILE A 19 -16.90 -32.33 21.03
C ILE A 19 -15.47 -31.80 20.88
N SER A 20 -14.45 -32.63 21.09
CA SER A 20 -13.03 -32.27 20.88
C SER A 20 -12.73 -31.93 19.42
N MET A 21 -13.26 -32.70 18.46
CA MET A 21 -13.11 -32.43 17.02
C MET A 21 -13.79 -31.12 16.64
N ILE A 22 -15.01 -30.88 17.13
CA ILE A 22 -15.74 -29.63 16.90
C ILE A 22 -14.99 -28.44 17.52
N LEU A 23 -14.46 -28.57 18.74
CA LEU A 23 -13.64 -27.51 19.36
C LEU A 23 -12.37 -27.22 18.56
N SER A 24 -11.69 -28.25 18.02
CA SER A 24 -10.50 -28.06 17.18
C SER A 24 -10.80 -27.41 15.83
N LEU A 25 -11.93 -27.74 15.19
CA LEU A 25 -12.38 -27.09 13.96
C LEU A 25 -12.74 -25.62 14.18
N MET A 26 -13.32 -25.28 15.33
CA MET A 26 -13.68 -23.91 15.70
C MET A 26 -12.44 -23.04 16.03
N TRP A 27 -11.31 -23.64 16.40
CA TRP A 27 -10.06 -22.91 16.66
C TRP A 27 -9.31 -22.53 15.36
N ALA A 28 -9.42 -23.35 14.31
CA ALA A 28 -8.83 -23.06 13.00
C ALA A 28 -9.52 -21.90 12.25
N ALA A 29 -10.75 -21.52 12.64
CA ALA A 29 -11.51 -20.45 12.00
C ALA A 29 -11.12 -19.02 12.45
N LYS A 30 -10.14 -18.86 13.36
CA LYS A 30 -9.71 -17.55 13.87
C LYS A 30 -8.24 -17.25 13.53
N THR A 31 -7.95 -16.90 12.29
CA THR A 31 -7.00 -15.82 11.90
C THR A 31 -6.83 -15.83 10.38
N GLN A 32 -7.75 -15.21 9.65
CA GLN A 32 -7.46 -14.81 8.28
C GLN A 32 -6.51 -13.60 8.39
N ARG A 33 -5.21 -13.81 8.15
CA ARG A 33 -4.25 -12.70 8.09
C ARG A 33 -4.62 -11.83 6.91
N VAL A 34 -4.86 -10.54 7.15
CA VAL A 34 -4.97 -9.56 6.08
C VAL A 34 -3.60 -9.52 5.39
N VAL A 35 -3.58 -9.69 4.08
CA VAL A 35 -2.37 -9.64 3.27
C VAL A 35 -2.41 -8.39 2.39
N PRO A 36 -1.27 -7.73 2.14
CA PRO A 36 -1.19 -6.60 1.23
C PRO A 36 -1.79 -6.94 -0.15
N CYS A 37 -2.55 -6.00 -0.70
CA CYS A 37 -3.00 -6.09 -2.09
C CYS A 37 -1.87 -5.70 -3.05
N GLN A 38 -1.95 -6.20 -4.29
CA GLN A 38 -0.97 -5.86 -5.32
C GLN A 38 -1.34 -4.53 -5.99
N ALA A 39 -0.50 -3.52 -5.81
CA ALA A 39 -0.67 -2.21 -6.43
C ALA A 39 -0.50 -2.29 -7.97
N PRO A 40 -1.18 -1.41 -8.75
CA PRO A 40 -1.03 -1.40 -10.20
C PRO A 40 0.40 -1.00 -10.61
N LEU A 41 1.00 -1.80 -11.49
CA LEU A 41 2.40 -1.63 -11.91
C LEU A 41 2.63 -0.43 -12.84
N GLN A 42 1.59 0.02 -13.54
CA GLN A 42 1.67 1.12 -14.50
C GLN A 42 0.37 1.93 -14.45
N TRP A 43 0.48 3.24 -14.36
CA TRP A 43 -0.67 4.14 -14.37
C TRP A 43 -0.25 5.58 -14.67
N GLU A 44 -1.23 6.39 -15.05
CA GLU A 44 -1.09 7.84 -15.16
C GLU A 44 -2.13 8.52 -14.27
N GLY A 45 -1.76 9.63 -13.66
CA GLY A 45 -2.60 10.30 -12.67
C GLY A 45 -2.11 11.69 -12.32
N ARG A 46 -2.60 12.20 -11.18
CA ARG A 46 -2.21 13.49 -10.63
C ARG A 46 -1.89 13.32 -9.15
N THR A 47 -0.87 14.02 -8.67
CA THR A 47 -0.45 13.98 -7.28
C THR A 47 -0.45 15.37 -6.67
N VAL A 48 -0.54 15.40 -5.34
CA VAL A 48 -0.24 16.57 -4.53
C VAL A 48 0.78 16.15 -3.49
N GLU A 49 2.01 16.65 -3.61
CA GLU A 49 3.07 16.42 -2.64
C GLU A 49 3.13 17.59 -1.67
N TYR A 50 3.11 17.29 -0.38
CA TYR A 50 3.31 18.28 0.68
C TYR A 50 4.76 18.24 1.14
N ASP A 51 5.50 19.30 0.86
CA ASP A 51 6.86 19.49 1.37
C ASP A 51 6.81 20.26 2.69
N HIS A 52 7.12 19.57 3.78
CA HIS A 52 7.13 20.14 5.12
C HIS A 52 8.17 21.26 5.30
N SER A 53 9.31 21.17 4.60
CA SER A 53 10.40 22.16 4.75
C SER A 53 10.03 23.54 4.22
N SER A 54 9.27 23.59 3.11
CA SER A 54 8.78 24.83 2.52
C SER A 54 7.32 25.16 2.89
N GLY A 55 6.61 24.21 3.49
CA GLY A 55 5.18 24.29 3.80
C GLY A 55 4.29 24.35 2.55
N ARG A 56 4.79 23.90 1.40
CA ARG A 56 4.12 24.05 0.09
C ARG A 56 3.55 22.74 -0.39
N ASN A 57 2.42 22.87 -1.09
CA ASN A 57 1.83 21.78 -1.87
C ASN A 57 2.25 21.91 -3.34
N ILE A 58 2.89 20.88 -3.88
CA ILE A 58 3.27 20.78 -5.28
C ILE A 58 2.25 19.88 -5.97
N ARG A 59 1.65 20.36 -7.06
CA ARG A 59 0.70 19.59 -7.87
C ARG A 59 1.37 19.18 -9.16
N ALA A 60 1.21 17.93 -9.55
CA ALA A 60 1.84 17.41 -10.76
C ALA A 60 0.97 16.36 -11.45
N MET A 61 1.16 16.22 -12.77
CA MET A 61 0.76 15.03 -13.50
C MET A 61 1.87 13.98 -13.37
N VAL A 62 1.51 12.72 -13.19
CA VAL A 62 2.44 11.62 -12.96
C VAL A 62 2.19 10.51 -13.98
N SER A 63 3.27 9.99 -14.58
CA SER A 63 3.28 8.71 -15.28
C SER A 63 4.22 7.76 -14.54
N TYR A 64 3.68 6.69 -13.98
CA TYR A 64 4.40 5.70 -13.19
C TYR A 64 4.53 4.38 -13.95
N ASP A 65 5.73 3.82 -14.00
CA ASP A 65 6.03 2.56 -14.69
C ASP A 65 7.08 1.76 -13.90
N SER A 66 6.59 0.88 -13.02
CA SER A 66 7.40 0.05 -12.13
C SER A 66 8.25 -1.00 -12.85
N PRO A 67 7.75 -1.77 -13.85
CA PRO A 67 8.56 -2.75 -14.57
C PRO A 67 9.81 -2.15 -15.25
N ASN A 68 9.71 -0.88 -15.66
CA ASN A 68 10.83 -0.13 -16.23
C ASN A 68 11.55 0.76 -15.22
N GLN A 69 11.12 0.80 -13.96
CA GLN A 69 11.63 1.64 -12.88
C GLN A 69 11.82 3.09 -13.34
N ARG A 70 10.76 3.64 -13.92
CA ARG A 70 10.74 5.01 -14.43
C ARG A 70 9.52 5.76 -13.95
N LEU A 71 9.73 7.03 -13.65
CA LEU A 71 8.72 7.93 -13.12
C LEU A 71 8.86 9.28 -13.83
N ARG A 72 7.76 9.79 -14.35
CA ARG A 72 7.68 11.14 -14.91
C ARG A 72 6.77 11.99 -14.04
N ILE A 73 7.26 13.15 -13.62
CA ILE A 73 6.51 14.14 -12.85
C ILE A 73 6.52 15.45 -13.61
N LEU A 74 5.34 15.93 -14.01
CA LEU A 74 5.15 17.20 -14.70
C LEU A 74 4.41 18.17 -13.79
N GLU A 75 5.11 19.16 -13.23
CA GLU A 75 4.50 20.13 -12.34
C GLU A 75 3.40 20.95 -13.03
N GLU A 76 2.27 21.15 -12.34
CA GLU A 76 1.15 21.90 -12.90
C GLU A 76 1.33 23.41 -12.74
N LYS A 77 1.28 24.12 -13.87
CA LYS A 77 1.26 25.59 -13.88
C LYS A 77 -0.13 26.12 -13.50
N LYS A 78 -0.22 26.80 -12.36
CA LYS A 78 -1.41 27.61 -12.03
C LYS A 78 -1.29 29.02 -12.60
N ARG A 79 -2.39 29.53 -13.16
CA ARG A 79 -2.47 30.78 -13.96
C ARG A 79 -2.02 32.06 -13.23
N PHE A 80 -1.95 32.06 -11.90
CA PHE A 80 -1.69 33.25 -11.08
C PHE A 80 -0.56 33.08 -10.05
N ILE A 81 0.43 32.21 -10.32
CA ILE A 81 1.61 32.11 -9.45
C ILE A 81 2.77 32.87 -10.12
N PRO A 82 2.99 34.15 -9.76
CA PRO A 82 4.10 34.91 -10.31
C PRO A 82 5.44 34.32 -9.87
N CYS A 83 6.42 34.34 -10.77
CA CYS A 83 7.83 34.05 -10.51
C CYS A 83 8.19 32.61 -10.08
N LYS A 84 7.23 31.66 -10.00
CA LYS A 84 7.57 30.24 -9.82
C LYS A 84 7.97 29.62 -11.16
N LYS A 85 9.13 28.97 -11.19
CA LYS A 85 9.51 28.06 -12.27
C LYS A 85 8.81 26.73 -12.11
N PHE A 86 8.40 26.14 -13.22
CA PHE A 86 7.74 24.84 -13.28
C PHE A 86 8.64 23.88 -14.02
N PHE A 87 8.76 22.67 -13.49
CA PHE A 87 9.69 21.67 -13.99
C PHE A 87 8.97 20.40 -14.42
N GLU A 88 9.63 19.68 -15.32
CA GLU A 88 9.36 18.30 -15.65
C GLU A 88 10.55 17.48 -15.15
N TYR A 89 10.27 16.40 -14.43
CA TYR A 89 11.26 15.48 -13.91
C TYR A 89 11.03 14.12 -14.56
N ILE A 90 12.10 13.53 -15.12
CA ILE A 90 12.08 12.19 -15.67
C ILE A 90 13.15 11.38 -14.95
N TYR A 91 12.69 10.47 -14.09
CA TYR A 91 13.54 9.53 -13.35
C TYR A 91 13.66 8.23 -14.14
N LEU A 92 14.89 7.81 -14.42
CA LEU A 92 15.23 6.54 -15.05
C LEU A 92 16.18 5.78 -14.13
N TYR A 93 15.62 5.00 -13.20
CA TYR A 93 16.42 4.36 -12.15
C TYR A 93 17.35 3.26 -12.70
N LYS A 94 16.94 2.54 -13.76
CA LYS A 94 17.81 1.56 -14.45
C LYS A 94 19.09 2.18 -15.01
N ASP A 95 19.03 3.46 -15.37
CA ASP A 95 20.15 4.23 -15.93
C ASP A 95 20.82 5.14 -14.88
N ALA A 96 20.37 5.07 -13.61
CA ALA A 96 20.81 5.90 -12.49
C ALA A 96 20.85 7.41 -12.81
N VAL A 97 19.84 7.91 -13.54
CA VAL A 97 19.77 9.31 -13.98
C VAL A 97 18.38 9.92 -13.82
N MET A 98 18.34 11.20 -13.48
CA MET A 98 17.16 12.04 -13.55
C MET A 98 17.42 13.25 -14.45
N TYR A 99 16.44 13.57 -15.29
CA TYR A 99 16.41 14.79 -16.08
C TYR A 99 15.45 15.79 -15.45
N GLN A 100 15.94 16.97 -15.14
CA GLN A 100 15.13 18.11 -14.71
C GLN A 100 15.04 19.11 -15.86
N ILE A 101 13.84 19.41 -16.33
CA ILE A 101 13.59 20.25 -17.50
C ILE A 101 12.72 21.44 -17.09
N GLU A 102 13.20 22.67 -17.26
CA GLU A 102 12.37 23.85 -17.06
C GLU A 102 11.32 23.94 -18.19
N GLN A 103 10.03 23.93 -17.84
CA GLN A 103 8.96 23.73 -18.83
C GLN A 103 8.86 24.85 -19.87
N LEU A 104 9.29 26.08 -19.55
CA LEU A 104 9.22 27.24 -20.45
C LEU A 104 10.45 27.33 -21.36
N THR A 105 11.64 27.36 -20.78
CA THR A 105 12.90 27.54 -21.52
C THR A 105 13.39 26.25 -22.17
N LYS A 106 12.88 25.10 -21.71
CA LYS A 106 13.34 23.75 -22.08
C LYS A 106 14.81 23.48 -21.75
N LEU A 107 15.42 24.30 -20.89
CA LEU A 107 16.74 24.02 -20.34
C LEU A 107 16.67 22.73 -19.53
N CYS A 108 17.59 21.80 -19.81
CA CYS A 108 17.63 20.47 -19.24
C CYS A 108 18.91 20.28 -18.42
N SER A 109 18.76 19.77 -17.19
CA SER A 109 19.85 19.32 -16.33
C SER A 109 19.80 17.81 -16.20
N LYS A 110 20.96 17.15 -16.37
CA LYS A 110 21.13 15.72 -16.15
C LYS A 110 21.78 15.52 -14.78
N ILE A 111 21.12 14.80 -13.89
CA ILE A 111 21.53 14.60 -12.49
C ILE A 111 21.65 13.10 -12.23
N SER A 112 22.70 12.66 -11.54
CA SER A 112 22.85 11.25 -11.13
C SER A 112 21.89 10.91 -9.99
N LEU A 113 21.21 9.77 -10.07
CA LEU A 113 20.40 9.23 -8.97
C LEU A 113 21.27 8.35 -8.06
N SER A 114 21.34 8.69 -6.78
CA SER A 114 21.96 7.86 -5.73
C SER A 114 20.97 6.89 -5.09
N GLU A 115 19.73 7.33 -4.93
CA GLU A 115 18.70 6.58 -4.23
C GLU A 115 18.20 5.39 -5.06
N PRO A 116 17.90 4.25 -4.41
CA PRO A 116 17.32 3.11 -5.08
C PRO A 116 15.89 3.39 -5.55
N TRP A 117 15.40 2.56 -6.45
CA TRP A 117 13.98 2.55 -6.84
C TRP A 117 13.11 2.14 -5.64
N ASP A 118 12.13 2.98 -5.32
CA ASP A 118 11.11 2.72 -4.31
C ASP A 118 9.72 2.67 -5.00
N PRO A 119 9.09 1.49 -5.13
CA PRO A 119 7.81 1.36 -5.80
C PRO A 119 6.66 1.95 -4.97
N TYR A 120 5.65 2.49 -5.64
CA TYR A 120 4.36 2.80 -5.01
C TYR A 120 3.55 1.52 -4.82
N ASP A 121 3.98 0.66 -3.89
CA ASP A 121 3.29 -0.55 -3.47
C ASP A 121 3.18 -0.66 -1.92
N ILE A 122 2.69 -1.80 -1.46
CA ILE A 122 2.70 -2.17 -0.04
C ILE A 122 3.65 -3.37 0.08
N PRO A 123 4.81 -3.25 0.76
CA PRO A 123 5.73 -4.35 0.97
C PRO A 123 5.08 -5.54 1.68
N ASP A 124 5.45 -6.77 1.32
CA ASP A 124 4.88 -8.00 1.89
C ASP A 124 5.06 -8.14 3.41
N ASN A 125 6.07 -7.46 3.97
CA ASN A 125 6.39 -7.43 5.39
C ASN A 125 5.76 -6.26 6.15
N SER A 126 4.81 -5.54 5.54
CA SER A 126 4.11 -4.42 6.17
C SER A 126 3.19 -4.87 7.31
N THR A 127 3.04 -4.01 8.31
CA THR A 127 2.08 -4.18 9.41
C THR A 127 0.73 -3.62 9.00
N TYR A 128 -0.33 -4.42 9.11
CA TYR A 128 -1.71 -3.97 8.89
C TYR A 128 -2.16 -3.11 10.08
N GLU A 129 -2.63 -1.89 9.81
CA GLU A 129 -3.03 -0.93 10.85
C GLU A 129 -4.56 -0.84 10.97
N ASP A 130 -5.27 -0.49 9.89
CA ASP A 130 -6.70 -0.24 9.95
C ASP A 130 -7.43 -0.42 8.60
N GLN A 131 -8.75 -0.45 8.65
CA GLN A 131 -9.66 -0.39 7.51
C GLN A 131 -10.79 0.59 7.80
N TYR A 132 -10.96 1.57 6.90
CA TYR A 132 -12.00 2.58 7.04
C TYR A 132 -12.57 3.03 5.69
N TYR A 133 -13.69 3.76 5.74
CA TYR A 133 -14.32 4.36 4.57
C TYR A 133 -13.97 5.84 4.47
N ILE A 134 -13.59 6.28 3.28
CA ILE A 134 -13.49 7.70 2.92
C ILE A 134 -14.75 8.06 2.14
N GLY A 135 -15.47 9.09 2.58
CA GLY A 135 -16.72 9.55 1.95
C GLY A 135 -17.93 9.37 2.84
N GLY A 136 -19.13 9.37 2.24
CA GLY A 136 -20.41 9.24 2.94
C GLY A 136 -21.33 8.20 2.29
N PRO A 137 -22.50 7.92 2.88
CA PRO A 137 -23.43 6.94 2.32
C PRO A 137 -23.82 7.28 0.88
N GLY A 138 -23.62 6.34 -0.04
CA GLY A 138 -23.89 6.49 -1.47
C GLY A 138 -22.69 6.93 -2.32
N ASP A 139 -21.62 7.44 -1.71
CA ASP A 139 -20.36 7.76 -2.37
C ASP A 139 -19.19 7.65 -1.38
N GLN A 140 -18.64 6.44 -1.28
CA GLN A 140 -17.56 6.13 -0.36
C GLN A 140 -16.66 5.04 -0.94
N ILE A 141 -15.40 5.06 -0.51
CA ILE A 141 -14.40 4.06 -0.85
C ILE A 141 -13.80 3.46 0.42
N MET A 142 -13.73 2.13 0.48
CA MET A 142 -13.02 1.42 1.55
C MET A 142 -11.53 1.41 1.25
N VAL A 143 -10.71 1.74 2.24
CA VAL A 143 -9.25 1.74 2.15
C VAL A 143 -8.63 0.99 3.32
N HIS A 144 -7.40 0.53 3.12
CA HIS A 144 -6.56 -0.10 4.15
C HIS A 144 -5.35 0.78 4.41
N GLU A 145 -4.94 0.84 5.68
CA GLU A 145 -3.70 1.49 6.11
C GLU A 145 -2.66 0.43 6.51
N TRP A 146 -1.43 0.63 6.05
CA TRP A 146 -0.29 -0.26 6.28
C TRP A 146 0.91 0.59 6.71
N SER A 147 1.77 0.02 7.56
CA SER A 147 2.97 0.70 8.07
C SER A 147 4.19 -0.22 8.10
N ASP A 148 5.35 0.36 8.42
CA ASP A 148 6.63 -0.33 8.64
C ASP A 148 6.94 -0.58 10.14
N ARG A 149 5.95 -0.43 11.03
CA ARG A 149 6.11 -0.54 12.48
C ARG A 149 6.34 -1.97 12.99
#